data_AF-A0A357D4C7-F1
#
_entry.id   AF-A0A357D4C7-F1
#
_cell.length_a   1.000
_cell.length_b   1.000
_cell.length_c   1.000
_cell.angle_alpha   90.00
_cell.angle_beta   90.00
_cell.angle_gamma   90.00
#
_symmetry.space_group_name_H-M   'P 1'
#
loop_
_entity.id
_entity.type
_entity.pdbx_description
1 polymer ?
#
loop_
_entity_poly.entity_id
_entity_poly.type
_entity_poly.pdbx_seq_one_letter_code
_entity_poly.pdbx_strand_id
1 'polypeptide(L)'
;MGSPKYQRIMLKLSGEALAGEKGFGLDYKVVDRVARQIQEVVNLGVQVSVVVGGGNFWRGLTASSQGIDRATADYMGMLAT
;
A
#
# COMPACT_ATOMS: atom_id res chain seq x y z
N MET A 1 -20.08 0.58 -22.03
CA MET A 1 -19.02 0.11 -21.11
C MET A 1 -19.37 -1.31 -20.68
N GLY A 2 -18.42 -2.23 -20.70
CA GLY A 2 -18.67 -3.61 -20.26
C GLY A 2 -18.89 -3.69 -18.76
N SER A 3 -19.70 -4.65 -18.31
CA SER A 3 -19.85 -4.94 -16.88
C SER A 3 -18.52 -5.41 -16.29
N PRO A 4 -18.15 -5.00 -15.06
CA PRO A 4 -16.96 -5.52 -14.39
C PRO A 4 -16.99 -7.05 -14.30
N LYS A 5 -15.87 -7.70 -14.60
CA LYS A 5 -15.75 -9.17 -14.48
C LYS A 5 -15.88 -9.64 -13.03
N TYR A 6 -15.47 -8.82 -12.07
CA TYR A 6 -15.47 -9.15 -10.66
C TYR A 6 -16.39 -8.21 -9.88
N GLN A 7 -17.18 -8.77 -8.97
CA GLN A 7 -18.05 -8.01 -8.07
C GLN A 7 -17.31 -7.52 -6.82
N ARG A 8 -16.24 -8.23 -6.42
CA ARG A 8 -15.40 -7.91 -5.26
C ARG A 8 -13.95 -8.21 -5.55
N ILE A 9 -13.06 -7.32 -5.11
CA ILE A 9 -11.60 -7.49 -5.23
C ILE A 9 -10.90 -7.13 -3.92
N MET A 10 -9.70 -7.70 -3.72
CA MET A 10 -8.71 -7.22 -2.76
C MET A 10 -7.53 -6.63 -3.54
N LEU A 11 -7.34 -5.32 -3.40
CA LEU A 11 -6.29 -4.56 -4.05
C LEU A 11 -5.10 -4.46 -3.10
N LYS A 12 -4.03 -5.21 -3.39
CA LYS A 12 -2.77 -5.09 -2.67
C LYS A 12 -1.93 -3.98 -3.29
N LEU A 13 -1.62 -2.96 -2.50
CA LEU A 13 -0.71 -1.88 -2.84
C LEU A 13 0.63 -2.05 -2.11
N SER A 14 1.72 -1.81 -2.82
CA SER A 14 3.05 -1.65 -2.20
C SER A 14 3.14 -0.25 -1.60
N GLY A 15 3.71 -0.12 -0.40
CA GLY A 15 3.94 1.19 0.21
C GLY A 15 4.89 2.05 -0.61
N GLU A 16 5.89 1.42 -1.23
CA GLU A 16 6.83 2.08 -2.14
C GLU A 16 6.13 2.77 -3.30
N ALA A 17 5.03 2.18 -3.81
CA ALA A 17 4.22 2.82 -4.84
C ALA A 17 3.59 4.14 -4.37
N LEU A 18 3.36 4.32 -3.07
CA LEU A 18 2.80 5.55 -2.48
C LEU A 18 3.85 6.61 -2.18
N ALA A 19 5.14 6.25 -2.15
CA ALA A 19 6.24 7.20 -1.95
C ALA A 19 6.55 8.02 -3.21
N GLY A 20 6.06 7.60 -4.38
CA GLY A 20 6.39 8.25 -5.66
C GLY A 20 7.90 8.26 -5.92
N GLU A 21 8.38 9.35 -6.51
CA GLU A 21 9.81 9.52 -6.81
C GLU A 21 10.67 9.76 -5.55
N LYS A 22 10.05 10.07 -4.40
CA LYS A 22 10.79 10.33 -3.15
C LYS A 22 11.42 9.06 -2.57
N GLY A 23 10.88 7.89 -2.89
CA GLY A 23 11.37 6.60 -2.39
C GLY A 23 11.16 6.34 -0.88
N PHE A 24 10.81 7.36 -0.10
CA PHE A 24 10.50 7.28 1.33
C PHE A 24 9.28 8.14 1.68
N GLY A 25 8.49 7.70 2.66
CA GLY A 25 7.31 8.40 3.15
C GLY A 25 6.16 8.39 2.15
N LEU A 26 5.41 9.50 2.06
CA LEU A 26 4.26 9.63 1.18
C LEU A 26 4.44 10.75 0.15
N ASP A 27 4.04 10.45 -1.08
CA ASP A 27 3.71 11.45 -2.09
C ASP A 27 2.19 11.60 -2.16
N TYR A 28 1.68 12.68 -1.59
CA TYR A 28 0.25 12.97 -1.55
C TYR A 28 -0.40 13.06 -2.95
N LYS A 29 0.35 13.44 -3.99
CA LYS A 29 -0.19 13.44 -5.36
C LYS A 29 -0.42 12.01 -5.86
N VAL A 30 0.49 11.10 -5.53
CA VAL A 30 0.35 9.68 -5.89
C VAL A 30 -0.80 9.04 -5.10
N VAL A 31 -0.89 9.33 -3.79
CA VAL A 31 -1.99 8.87 -2.94
C VAL A 31 -3.35 9.35 -3.48
N ASP A 32 -3.49 10.63 -3.80
CA ASP A 32 -4.74 11.18 -4.36
C ASP A 32 -5.11 10.52 -5.69
N ARG A 33 -4.13 10.33 -6.58
CA ARG A 33 -4.34 9.63 -7.86
C ARG A 33 -4.83 8.20 -7.66
N VAL A 34 -4.23 7.44 -6.75
CA VAL A 34 -4.65 6.06 -6.45
C VAL A 34 -6.05 6.04 -5.83
N ALA A 35 -6.35 6.96 -4.92
CA ALA A 35 -7.67 7.08 -4.31
C ALA A 35 -8.77 7.35 -5.36
N ARG A 36 -8.51 8.24 -6.33
CA ARG A 36 -9.44 8.50 -7.45
C ARG A 36 -9.67 7.26 -8.33
N GLN A 37 -8.61 6.52 -8.65
CA GLN A 37 -8.74 5.26 -9.41
C GLN A 37 -9.58 4.21 -8.66
N ILE A 38 -9.41 4.10 -7.33
CA ILE A 38 -10.24 3.22 -6.50
C ILE A 38 -11.69 3.69 -6.51
N GLN A 39 -11.93 4.99 -6.40
CA GLN A 39 -13.28 5.57 -6.47
C GLN A 39 -13.95 5.25 -7.82
N GLU A 40 -13.24 5.35 -8.94
CA GLU A 40 -13.77 4.98 -10.26
C GLU A 40 -14.23 3.52 -10.28
N VAL A 41 -13.46 2.60 -9.70
CA VAL A 41 -13.82 1.18 -9.61
C VAL A 41 -15.03 0.94 -8.70
N VAL A 42 -15.09 1.64 -7.55
CA VAL A 42 -16.25 1.57 -6.64
C VAL A 42 -17.52 2.09 -7.32
N ASN A 43 -17.41 3.16 -8.12
CA ASN A 43 -18.54 3.71 -8.89
C ASN A 43 -19.07 2.75 -9.96
N LEU A 44 -18.28 1.75 -10.36
CA LEU A 44 -18.76 0.64 -11.21
C LEU A 44 -19.56 -0.43 -10.43
N GLY A 45 -19.77 -0.24 -9.12
CA GLY A 45 -20.47 -1.18 -8.24
C GLY A 45 -19.58 -2.30 -7.69
N VAL A 46 -18.26 -2.22 -7.88
CA VAL A 46 -17.31 -3.22 -7.38
C VAL A 46 -16.97 -2.94 -5.92
N GLN A 47 -17.01 -3.97 -5.09
CA GLN A 47 -16.58 -3.90 -3.69
C GLN A 47 -15.06 -4.03 -3.62
N VAL A 48 -14.39 -3.02 -3.05
CA VAL A 48 -12.92 -2.98 -2.99
C VAL A 48 -12.46 -3.05 -1.55
N SER A 49 -11.63 -4.04 -1.23
CA SER A 49 -10.77 -4.05 -0.04
C SER A 49 -9.37 -3.64 -0.45
N VAL A 50 -8.67 -2.86 0.38
CA VAL A 50 -7.30 -2.40 0.09
C VAL A 50 -6.36 -2.92 1.17
N VAL A 51 -5.26 -3.53 0.76
CA VAL A 51 -4.17 -3.96 1.66
C VAL A 51 -2.92 -3.18 1.26
N VAL A 52 -2.35 -2.42 2.18
CA VAL A 52 -1.17 -1.57 1.91
C VAL A 52 0.03 -2.12 2.69
N GLY A 53 1.20 -2.17 2.05
CA GLY A 53 2.47 -2.45 2.75
C GLY A 53 3.13 -1.16 3.26
N GLY A 54 3.94 -1.25 4.33
CA GLY A 54 4.65 -0.10 4.92
C GLY A 54 6.10 0.10 4.44
N GLY A 55 6.47 -0.51 3.30
CA GLY A 55 7.85 -0.58 2.80
C GLY A 55 8.49 0.77 2.46
N ASN A 56 7.68 1.81 2.28
CA ASN A 56 8.07 3.21 2.12
C ASN A 56 8.53 3.89 3.42
N PHE A 57 8.19 3.33 4.58
CA PHE A 57 8.66 3.82 5.88
C PHE A 57 9.63 2.85 6.56
N TRP A 58 9.42 1.54 6.39
CA TRP A 58 10.20 0.54 7.10
C TRP A 58 10.44 -0.75 6.31
N ARG A 59 11.65 -1.29 6.42
CA ARG A 59 12.04 -2.59 5.87
C ARG A 59 12.67 -3.45 6.96
N GLY A 60 11.89 -4.40 7.50
CA GLY A 60 12.33 -5.26 8.61
C GLY A 60 13.61 -6.07 8.32
N LEU A 61 13.83 -6.47 7.07
CA LEU A 61 15.06 -7.14 6.62
C LEU A 61 16.31 -6.28 6.85
N THR A 62 16.26 -5.01 6.46
CA THR A 62 17.38 -4.08 6.63
C THR A 62 17.64 -3.80 8.10
N ALA A 63 16.59 -3.55 8.88
CA ALA A 63 16.69 -3.33 10.32
C ALA A 63 17.27 -4.53 11.08
N SER A 64 16.86 -5.75 10.73
CA SER A 64 17.37 -6.95 11.38
C SER A 64 18.86 -7.17 11.11
N SER A 65 19.32 -6.87 9.88
CA SER A 65 20.76 -6.87 9.56
C SER A 65 21.58 -5.82 10.32
N GLN A 66 20.92 -4.81 10.90
CA GLN A 66 21.53 -3.76 11.73
C GLN A 66 21.47 -4.08 13.23
N GLY A 67 21.06 -5.29 13.61
CA GLY A 67 21.06 -5.76 15.01
C GLY A 67 19.73 -5.60 15.74
N ILE A 68 18.65 -5.21 15.04
CA ILE A 68 17.30 -5.19 15.63
C ILE A 68 16.75 -6.62 15.62
N ASP A 69 16.15 -7.04 16.73
CA ASP A 69 15.43 -8.31 16.80
C ASP A 69 14.39 -8.41 15.68
N ARG A 70 14.29 -9.59 15.05
CA ARG A 70 13.48 -9.76 13.84
C ARG A 70 12.00 -9.51 14.10
N ALA A 71 11.46 -9.99 15.23
CA ALA A 71 10.05 -9.79 15.55
C ALA A 71 9.76 -8.31 15.77
N THR A 72 10.64 -7.61 16.50
CA THR A 72 10.57 -6.15 16.69
C THR A 72 10.59 -5.41 15.36
N ALA A 73 11.50 -5.79 14.45
CA ALA A 73 11.60 -5.20 13.12
C ALA A 73 10.34 -5.46 12.28
N ASP A 74 9.73 -6.64 12.34
CA ASP A 74 8.48 -6.92 11.62
C ASP A 74 7.28 -6.16 12.24
N TYR A 75 7.23 -6.02 13.57
CA TYR A 75 6.21 -5.20 14.25
C TYR A 75 6.25 -3.73 13.80
N MET A 76 7.44 -3.14 13.68
CA MET A 76 7.60 -1.80 13.15
C MET A 76 7.10 -1.69 11.70
N GLY A 77 7.31 -2.74 10.90
CA GLY A 77 6.77 -2.82 9.54
C GLY A 77 5.25 -2.85 9.48
N MET A 78 4.59 -3.50 10.45
CA MET A 78 3.13 -3.51 10.57
C MET A 78 2.56 -2.18 11.08
N LEU A 79 3.29 -1.42 11.91
CA LEU A 79 2.86 -0.06 12.30
C LEU A 79 2.99 0.95 11.15
N ALA A 80 3.80 0.63 10.14
CA ALA A 80 4.02 1.47 8.96
C ALA A 80 2.94 1.31 7.87
N THR A 81 2.04 0.32 7.99
CA THR A 81 0.92 0.08 7.05
C THR A 81 -0.30 0.89 7.43
#